data_AF-A0A818VKN0-F1
#
_entry.id   AF-A0A818VKN0-F1
#
_cell.length_a   1.000
_cell.length_b   1.000
_cell.length_c   1.000
_cell.angle_alpha   90.00
_cell.angle_beta   90.00
_cell.angle_gamma   90.00
#
_symmetry.space_group_name_H-M   'P 1'
#
loop_
_entity.id
_entity.type
_entity.pdbx_description
1 polymer ?
#
loop_
_entity_poly.entity_id
_entity_poly.type
_entity_poly.pdbx_seq_one_letter_code
_entity_poly.pdbx_strand_id
1 'polypeptide(L)'
;MSRCRQILETSFVRLTGTDPSPGSINAAHGKFAEREQALENAYFRKQTEELLANLRKRHSDLEVQSDNIEKEQEQLEAEIKKLEKQREELLKKTHKTQKN
;
A
#
# COMPACT_ATOMS: atom_id res chain seq x y z
N MET A 1 18.25 -70.86 -19.99
CA MET A 1 18.97 -70.69 -18.71
C MET A 1 18.82 -69.25 -18.26
N SER A 2 18.32 -69.09 -17.03
CA SER A 2 18.54 -67.98 -16.08
C SER A 2 18.35 -66.52 -16.49
N ARG A 3 17.70 -65.64 -15.71
CA ARG A 3 16.92 -65.74 -14.47
C ARG A 3 16.19 -64.39 -14.34
N CYS A 4 14.97 -64.45 -13.84
CA CYS A 4 14.16 -63.42 -13.21
C CYS A 4 14.88 -62.12 -12.77
N ARG A 5 14.28 -60.97 -13.09
CA ARG A 5 13.51 -60.21 -12.07
C ARG A 5 12.68 -59.10 -12.73
N GLN A 6 11.37 -59.36 -12.78
CA GLN A 6 10.37 -58.31 -12.63
C GLN A 6 10.65 -57.57 -11.30
N ILE A 7 10.71 -56.25 -11.35
CA ILE A 7 10.23 -55.41 -10.25
C ILE A 7 9.24 -54.42 -10.89
N LEU A 8 8.12 -55.00 -11.32
CA LEU A 8 6.83 -54.36 -11.17
C LEU A 8 6.55 -54.30 -9.66
N GLU A 9 5.76 -53.30 -9.26
CA GLU A 9 5.19 -53.14 -7.92
C GLU A 9 6.11 -52.53 -6.85
N THR A 10 6.23 -51.21 -6.88
CA THR A 10 6.14 -50.42 -5.64
C THR A 10 4.78 -49.72 -5.58
N SER A 11 3.71 -50.50 -5.75
CA SER A 11 2.47 -50.30 -5.03
C SER A 11 2.70 -50.74 -3.59
N PHE A 12 3.44 -49.94 -2.82
CA PHE A 12 3.36 -50.01 -1.37
C PHE A 12 2.04 -49.36 -0.92
N VAL A 13 0.95 -50.06 -1.23
CA VAL A 13 -0.35 -49.78 -0.61
C VAL A 13 -0.27 -50.34 0.80
N ARG A 14 0.12 -49.49 1.75
CA ARG A 14 -0.11 -49.74 3.17
C ARG A 14 -1.61 -49.54 3.40
N LEU A 15 -2.35 -50.62 3.64
CA LEU A 15 -3.78 -50.55 3.88
C LEU A 15 -4.09 -49.82 5.21
N THR A 16 -5.18 -49.05 5.11
CA THR A 16 -6.01 -48.40 6.15
C THR A 16 -5.48 -47.11 6.79
N GLY A 17 -5.40 -46.04 6.00
CA GLY A 17 -5.34 -44.68 6.51
C GLY A 17 -6.18 -43.79 5.62
N THR A 18 -7.21 -43.14 6.17
CA THR A 18 -7.75 -41.93 5.53
C THR A 18 -6.57 -40.97 5.39
N ASP A 19 -6.12 -40.70 4.17
CA ASP A 19 -5.12 -39.66 3.95
C ASP A 19 -5.64 -38.38 4.61
N PRO A 20 -4.85 -37.75 5.51
CA PRO A 20 -5.32 -36.55 6.19
C PRO A 20 -5.61 -35.49 5.13
N SER A 21 -6.90 -35.17 4.98
CA SER A 21 -7.36 -34.13 4.06
C SER A 21 -6.66 -32.81 4.41
N PRO A 22 -6.24 -32.00 3.42
CA PRO A 22 -5.75 -30.64 3.68
C PRO A 22 -6.72 -29.87 4.58
N GLY A 23 -6.19 -29.18 5.59
CA GLY A 23 -7.01 -28.47 6.59
C GLY A 23 -7.59 -29.35 7.71
N SER A 24 -7.26 -30.64 7.78
CA SER A 24 -7.71 -31.55 8.85
C SER A 24 -7.31 -31.11 10.26
N ILE A 25 -6.18 -30.41 10.41
CA ILE A 25 -5.73 -29.83 11.70
C ILE A 25 -6.72 -28.75 12.17
N ASN A 26 -7.08 -27.83 11.29
CA ASN A 26 -8.02 -26.74 11.58
C ASN A 26 -9.46 -27.25 11.75
N ALA A 27 -9.85 -28.27 10.98
CA ALA A 27 -11.17 -28.89 11.09
C ALA A 27 -11.39 -29.65 12.41
N ALA A 28 -10.32 -30.17 13.01
CA ALA A 28 -10.39 -30.92 14.27
C ALA A 28 -10.57 -30.02 15.51
N HIS A 29 -10.41 -28.70 15.39
CA HIS A 29 -10.58 -27.72 16.48
C HIS A 29 -9.83 -28.10 17.79
N GLY A 30 -8.70 -28.79 17.65
CA GLY A 30 -7.88 -29.23 18.79
C GLY A 30 -6.88 -28.17 19.25
N LYS A 31 -6.04 -28.52 20.23
CA LYS A 31 -5.01 -27.62 20.77
C LYS A 31 -4.01 -27.09 19.74
N PHE A 32 -3.76 -27.84 18.68
CA PHE A 32 -2.93 -27.38 17.57
C PHE A 32 -3.65 -26.33 16.71
N ALA A 33 -4.94 -26.52 16.41
CA ALA A 33 -5.77 -25.55 15.69
C ALA A 33 -5.90 -24.23 16.45
N GLU A 34 -6.15 -24.29 17.77
CA GLU A 34 -6.21 -23.10 18.63
C GLU A 34 -4.89 -22.30 18.57
N ARG A 35 -3.75 -22.99 18.61
CA ARG A 35 -2.43 -22.36 18.54
C ARG A 35 -2.14 -21.77 17.16
N GLU A 36 -2.46 -22.51 16.10
CA GLU A 36 -2.29 -22.08 14.71
C GLU A 36 -3.10 -20.81 14.45
N GLN A 37 -4.38 -20.83 14.81
CA GLN A 37 -5.27 -19.67 14.69
C GLN A 37 -4.78 -18.46 15.52
N ALA A 38 -4.26 -18.67 16.72
CA ALA A 38 -3.71 -17.60 17.53
C ALA A 38 -2.47 -16.94 16.88
N LEU A 39 -1.59 -17.75 16.26
CA LEU A 39 -0.40 -17.26 15.57
C LEU A 39 -0.76 -16.51 14.29
N GLU A 40 -1.68 -17.05 13.49
CA GLU A 40 -2.20 -16.38 12.30
C GLU A 40 -2.85 -15.04 12.66
N ASN A 41 -3.72 -15.01 13.67
CA ASN A 41 -4.35 -13.79 14.14
C ASN A 41 -3.32 -12.75 14.62
N ALA A 42 -2.29 -13.18 15.34
CA ALA A 42 -1.23 -12.28 15.79
C ALA A 42 -0.42 -11.72 14.60
N TYR A 43 -0.14 -12.56 13.60
CA TYR A 43 0.55 -12.15 12.38
C TYR A 43 -0.26 -11.14 11.57
N PHE A 44 -1.53 -11.45 11.29
CA PHE A 44 -2.40 -10.54 10.52
C PHE A 44 -2.64 -9.22 11.25
N ARG A 45 -2.79 -9.24 12.58
CA ARG A 45 -2.89 -8.00 13.36
C ARG A 45 -1.67 -7.10 13.15
N LYS A 46 -0.46 -7.65 13.31
CA LYS A 46 0.78 -6.89 13.08
C LYS A 46 0.85 -6.32 11.66
N GLN A 47 0.54 -7.13 10.63
CA GLN A 47 0.50 -6.63 9.25
C GLN A 47 -0.52 -5.52 9.06
N THR A 48 -1.72 -5.64 9.63
CA THR A 48 -2.74 -4.60 9.52
C THR A 48 -2.33 -3.31 10.24
N GLU A 49 -1.67 -3.42 11.40
CA GLU A 49 -1.16 -2.27 12.14
C GLU A 49 -0.06 -1.55 11.36
N GLU A 50 0.88 -2.28 10.77
CA GLU A 50 1.94 -1.73 9.91
C GLU A 50 1.36 -1.03 8.68
N LEU A 51 0.37 -1.66 8.02
CA LEU A 51 -0.30 -1.06 6.86
C LEU A 51 -1.04 0.23 7.24
N LEU A 52 -1.74 0.22 8.37
CA LEU A 52 -2.45 1.40 8.88
C LEU A 52 -1.48 2.52 9.28
N ALA A 53 -0.35 2.18 9.91
CA ALA A 53 0.68 3.16 10.26
C ALA A 53 1.25 3.82 8.99
N ASN A 54 1.57 3.03 7.96
CA ASN A 54 2.05 3.53 6.68
C ASN A 54 1.01 4.37 5.94
N LEU A 55 -0.27 4.01 6.03
CA LEU A 55 -1.36 4.79 5.44
C LEU A 55 -1.51 6.15 6.15
N ARG A 56 -1.51 6.15 7.49
CA ARG A 56 -1.59 7.37 8.30
C ARG A 56 -0.42 8.31 8.04
N LYS A 57 0.79 7.77 7.95
CA LYS A 57 1.99 8.56 7.64
C LYS A 57 1.84 9.24 6.28
N ARG A 58 1.48 8.49 5.23
CA ARG A 58 1.25 9.06 3.90
C ARG A 58 0.16 10.12 3.89
N HIS A 59 -0.91 9.92 4.65
CA HIS A 59 -1.96 10.92 4.78
C HIS A 59 -1.44 12.23 5.37
N SER A 60 -0.69 12.14 6.48
CA SER A 60 -0.09 13.32 7.11
C SER A 60 0.92 14.02 6.18
N ASP A 61 1.73 13.25 5.44
CA ASP A 61 2.66 13.83 4.46
C ASP A 61 1.91 14.56 3.34
N LEU A 62 0.76 14.05 2.90
CA LEU A 62 -0.10 14.68 1.89
C LEU A 62 -0.79 15.95 2.41
N GLU A 63 -1.25 15.96 3.67
CA GLU A 63 -1.80 17.17 4.30
C GLU A 63 -0.75 18.29 4.32
N VAL A 64 0.48 17.99 4.74
CA VAL A 64 1.58 18.96 4.73
C VAL A 64 1.88 19.45 3.31
N GLN A 65 1.86 18.57 2.31
CA GLN A 65 2.03 18.98 0.91
C GLN A 65 0.89 19.88 0.44
N SER A 66 -0.35 19.58 0.81
CA SER A 66 -1.52 20.40 0.49
C SER A 66 -1.38 21.81 1.06
N ASP A 67 -1.04 21.93 2.35
CA ASP A 67 -0.85 23.21 3.02
C ASP A 67 0.26 24.04 2.37
N ASN A 68 1.34 23.39 1.90
CA ASN A 68 2.42 24.08 1.20
C ASN A 68 1.98 24.59 -0.18
N ILE A 69 1.23 23.78 -0.93
CA ILE A 69 0.68 24.16 -2.23
C ILE A 69 -0.28 25.35 -2.08
N GLU A 70 -1.13 25.36 -1.05
CA GLU A 70 -2.03 26.49 -0.78
C GLU A 70 -1.25 27.77 -0.51
N LYS A 71 -0.21 27.73 0.33
CA LYS A 71 0.65 28.89 0.58
C LYS A 71 1.38 29.38 -0.66
N GLU A 72 1.87 28.46 -1.50
CA GLU A 72 2.51 28.81 -2.78
C GLU A 72 1.52 29.49 -3.72
N GLN A 73 0.28 29.00 -3.81
CA GLN A 73 -0.78 29.62 -4.59
C GLN A 73 -1.07 31.05 -4.11
N GLU A 74 -1.22 31.26 -2.81
CA GLU A 74 -1.43 32.61 -2.24
C GLU A 74 -0.30 33.58 -2.58
N GLN A 75 0.95 33.10 -2.52
CA GLN A 75 2.13 33.91 -2.88
C GLN A 75 2.13 34.29 -4.35
N LEU A 76 1.84 33.33 -5.24
CA LEU A 76 1.74 33.56 -6.68
C LEU A 76 0.61 34.54 -7.01
N GLU A 77 -0.55 34.42 -6.39
CA GLU A 77 -1.65 35.38 -6.57
C GLU A 77 -1.27 36.79 -6.14
N ALA A 78 -0.55 36.92 -5.02
CA ALA A 78 -0.08 38.21 -4.54
C ALA A 78 0.96 38.82 -5.50
N GLU A 79 1.82 38.00 -6.09
CA GLU A 79 2.80 38.43 -7.09
C GLU A 79 2.14 38.87 -8.39
N ILE A 80 1.17 38.11 -8.90
CA ILE A 80 0.37 38.47 -10.07
C ILE A 80 -0.28 39.85 -9.86
N LYS A 81 -0.96 40.06 -8.73
CA LYS A 81 -1.60 41.35 -8.40
C LYS A 81 -0.61 42.51 -8.37
N LYS A 82 0.62 42.29 -7.88
CA LYS A 82 1.67 43.32 -7.88
C LYS A 82 2.12 43.64 -9.31
N LEU A 83 2.36 42.62 -10.13
CA LEU A 83 2.78 42.79 -11.52
C LEU A 83 1.70 43.48 -12.36
N GLU A 84 0.43 43.16 -12.15
CA GLU A 84 -0.71 43.82 -12.80
C GLU A 84 -0.74 45.32 -12.48
N LYS A 85 -0.61 45.70 -11.21
CA LYS A 85 -0.53 47.11 -10.81
C LYS A 85 0.65 47.83 -11.45
N GLN A 86 1.83 47.23 -11.41
CA GLN A 86 3.02 47.80 -12.06
C GLN A 86 2.81 48.00 -13.56
N ARG A 87 2.20 47.02 -14.23
CA ARG A 87 1.85 47.10 -15.65
C ARG A 87 0.90 48.27 -15.92
N GLU A 88 -0.16 48.43 -15.12
CA GLU A 88 -1.09 49.56 -15.27
C GLU A 88 -0.42 50.92 -15.09
N GLU A 89 0.45 51.05 -14.09
CA GLU A 89 1.20 52.28 -13.84
C GLU A 89 2.13 52.64 -15.02
N LEU A 90 2.81 51.64 -15.59
CA LEU A 90 3.64 51.82 -16.78
C LEU A 90 2.79 52.27 -17.97
N LEU A 91 1.62 51.66 -18.20
CA LEU A 91 0.69 52.07 -19.26
C LEU A 91 0.18 53.51 -19.08
N LYS A 92 -0.11 53.93 -17.84
CA LYS A 92 -0.50 55.32 -17.55
C LYS A 92 0.65 56.30 -17.85
N LYS A 93 1.88 55.95 -17.48
CA LYS A 93 3.08 56.76 -17.75
C LYS A 93 3.37 56.91 -19.24
N THR A 94 3.26 55.83 -20.02
CA THR A 94 3.46 55.90 -21.48
C THR A 94 2.40 56.77 -22.15
N HIS A 95 1.13 56.63 -21.76
CA HIS A 95 0.04 57.44 -22.33
C HIS A 95 0.14 58.93 -21.98
N LYS A 96 0.65 59.27 -20.79
CA LYS A 96 0.93 60.67 -20.40
C LYS A 96 2.10 61.25 -21.21
N THR A 97 3.14 60.47 -21.43
CA THR A 97 4.33 60.90 -22.20
C THR A 97 3.99 61.16 -23.67
N GLN A 98 3.06 60.41 -24.26
CA GLN A 98 2.58 60.61 -25.64
C GLN A 98 1.69 61.86 -25.82
N LYS A 99 1.19 62.48 -24.75
CA LYS A 99 0.30 63.65 -24.79
C LYS A 99 1.01 64.98 -24.52
N ASN A 100 2.28 64.95 -24.13
CA ASN A 100 3.16 66.12 -23.97
C ASN A 100 4.05 66.27 -25.21
#